data_AF-A0A4X2LBX5-F1
#
_entry.id   AF-A0A4X2LBX5-F1
#
_cell.length_a   1.000
_cell.length_b   1.000
_cell.length_c   1.000
_cell.angle_alpha   90.00
_cell.angle_beta   90.00
_cell.angle_gamma   90.00
#
_symmetry.space_group_name_H-M   'P 1'
#
loop_
_entity.id
_entity.type
_entity.pdbx_description
1 polymer ?
#
loop_
_entity_poly.entity_id
_entity_poly.type
_entity_poly.pdbx_seq_one_letter_code
_entity_poly.pdbx_strand_id
1 'polypeptide(L)' 'MTNKGHSCYHPRRTGERKSKSFRGCIVDANLSVLKSVIVKKGEKDIPGLTDTTVPRCLGPKRASRICKLFNL' A
#
# COMPACT_ATOMS: atom_id res chain seq x y z
N MET A 1 -20.14 10.87 -1.62
CA MET A 1 -19.52 11.79 -2.62
C MET A 1 -18.01 11.74 -2.44
N THR A 2 -17.23 11.40 -3.47
CA THR A 2 -15.77 11.30 -3.40
C THR A 2 -15.06 12.50 -3.97
N ASN A 3 -13.94 12.86 -3.34
CA ASN A 3 -13.15 14.04 -3.63
C ASN A 3 -11.68 13.66 -3.84
N LYS A 4 -10.85 14.59 -4.32
CA LYS A 4 -9.40 14.38 -4.46
C LYS A 4 -8.79 13.91 -3.13
N GLY A 5 -8.00 12.83 -3.19
CA GLY A 5 -7.34 12.24 -2.01
C GLY A 5 -8.02 11.00 -1.44
N HIS A 6 -9.23 10.65 -1.88
CA HIS A 6 -9.87 9.39 -1.49
C HIS A 6 -9.22 8.19 -2.21
N SER A 7 -8.89 7.12 -1.49
CA SER A 7 -8.11 5.97 -1.98
C SER A 7 -8.69 5.31 -3.25
N CYS A 8 -10.02 5.25 -3.38
CA CYS A 8 -10.70 4.60 -4.50
C CYS A 8 -11.19 5.60 -5.59
N TYR A 9 -10.69 6.84 -5.58
CA TYR A 9 -11.07 7.87 -6.54
C TYR A 9 -9.90 8.72 -7.01
N HIS A 10 -9.71 8.76 -8.33
CA HIS A 10 -8.74 9.61 -9.00
C HIS A 10 -9.49 10.64 -9.87
N PRO A 11 -9.52 11.93 -9.48
CA PRO A 11 -10.21 12.97 -10.24
C PRO A 11 -9.47 13.29 -11.53
N ARG A 12 -10.21 13.57 -12.62
CA ARG A 12 -9.63 14.00 -13.91
C ARG A 12 -9.54 15.52 -14.00
N ARG A 13 -10.42 16.24 -13.30
CA ARG A 13 -10.41 17.70 -13.23
C ARG A 13 -10.26 18.19 -11.80
N THR A 14 -9.67 19.37 -11.63
CA THR A 14 -9.56 20.02 -10.33
C THR A 14 -10.95 20.35 -9.79
N GLY A 15 -11.23 20.03 -8.52
CA GLY A 15 -12.53 20.25 -7.89
C GLY A 15 -13.61 19.23 -8.25
N GLU A 16 -13.31 18.24 -9.09
CA GLU A 16 -14.28 17.21 -9.49
C GLU A 16 -14.69 16.32 -8.31
N ARG A 17 -16.00 16.23 -8.09
CA ARG A 17 -16.61 15.33 -7.11
C ARG A 17 -17.52 14.35 -7.85
N LYS A 18 -17.43 13.08 -7.49
CA LYS A 18 -18.20 12.01 -8.15
C LYS A 18 -18.90 11.12 -7.12
N SER A 19 -20.07 10.59 -7.47
CA SER A 19 -20.69 9.51 -6.69
C SER A 19 -20.09 8.17 -7.12
N LYS A 20 -19.64 7.38 -6.15
CA LYS A 20 -19.08 6.05 -6.33
C LYS A 20 -19.54 5.18 -5.15
N SER A 21 -19.89 3.94 -5.44
CA SER A 21 -20.15 2.90 -4.44
C SER A 21 -18.82 2.29 -3.98
N PHE A 22 -18.73 2.00 -2.68
CA PHE A 22 -17.58 1.31 -2.09
C PHE A 22 -18.07 0.18 -1.20
N ARG A 23 -17.18 -0.77 -0.92
CA ARG A 23 -17.37 -1.72 0.16
C ARG A 23 -16.91 -1.07 1.48
N GLY A 24 -17.59 -1.41 2.56
CA GLY A 24 -17.26 -0.94 3.91
C GLY A 24 -15.99 -1.60 4.46
N CYS A 25 -15.59 -1.19 5.67
CA CYS A 25 -14.42 -1.75 6.35
C CYS A 25 -14.67 -3.16 6.92
N ILE A 26 -15.93 -3.48 7.24
CA ILE A 26 -16.31 -4.74 7.87
C ILE A 26 -16.24 -5.87 6.83
N VAL A 27 -15.62 -6.98 7.25
CA VAL A 27 -15.47 -8.18 6.42
C VAL A 27 -16.76 -8.98 6.44
N ASP A 28 -17.22 -9.39 5.26
CA ASP A 28 -18.42 -10.20 5.04
C ASP A 28 -18.14 -11.27 3.96
N ALA A 29 -18.94 -12.33 3.94
CA ALA A 29 -18.81 -13.46 3.01
C ALA A 29 -18.96 -13.05 1.53
N ASN A 30 -19.56 -11.89 1.24
CA ASN A 30 -19.70 -11.37 -0.12
C ASN A 30 -18.41 -10.77 -0.71
N LEU A 31 -17.31 -10.70 0.05
CA LEU A 31 -16.01 -10.22 -0.44
C LEU A 31 -15.27 -11.32 -1.21
N SER A 32 -14.85 -11.04 -2.45
CA SER A 32 -14.14 -12.03 -3.28
C SER A 32 -12.66 -12.19 -2.94
N VAL A 33 -12.01 -11.17 -2.37
CA VAL A 33 -10.56 -11.16 -2.11
C VAL A 33 -10.27 -10.39 -0.82
N LEU A 34 -9.35 -10.93 -0.01
CA LEU A 34 -8.79 -10.24 1.16
C LEU A 34 -7.29 -10.00 0.97
N LYS A 35 -6.84 -8.80 1.34
CA LYS A 35 -5.41 -8.45 1.32
C LYS A 35 -4.88 -8.45 2.76
N SER A 36 -4.03 -9.42 3.07
CA SER A 36 -3.40 -9.59 4.38
C SER A 36 -1.92 -9.23 4.34
N VAL A 37 -1.37 -8.79 5.48
CA VAL A 37 0.07 -8.54 5.67
C VAL A 37 0.55 -9.44 6.80
N ILE A 38 1.64 -10.17 6.57
CA ILE A 38 2.24 -11.05 7.58
C ILE A 38 3.08 -10.19 8.53
N VAL A 39 2.78 -10.26 9.84
CA VAL A 39 3.51 -9.51 10.87
C VAL A 39 4.61 -10.33 11.52
N LYS A 40 4.40 -11.64 11.70
CA LYS A 40 5.38 -12.57 12.30
C LYS A 40 5.44 -13.85 11.47
N LYS A 41 6.65 -14.38 11.29
CA LYS A 41 6.89 -15.68 10.65
C LYS A 41 6.55 -16.81 11.64
N GLY A 42 5.83 -17.83 11.17
CA GLY A 42 5.56 -19.05 11.94
C GLY A 42 6.65 -20.10 11.75
N GLU A 43 6.38 -21.34 12.20
CA GLU A 43 7.33 -22.46 12.06
C GLU A 43 7.57 -22.87 10.62
N LYS A 44 6.57 -22.69 9.74
CA LYS A 44 6.63 -23.09 8.34
C LYS A 44 7.01 -21.92 7.45
N ASP A 45 7.92 -22.19 6.53
CA ASP A 45 8.26 -21.30 5.42
C ASP A 45 7.16 -21.28 4.36
N ILE A 46 7.00 -20.11 3.72
CA ILE A 46 6.02 -19.91 2.65
C ILE A 46 6.79 -19.60 1.37
N PRO A 47 6.76 -20.52 0.39
CA PRO A 47 7.55 -20.38 -0.82
C PRO A 47 7.16 -19.10 -1.58
N GLY A 48 8.17 -18.36 -2.03
CA GLY A 48 8.00 -17.12 -2.80
C GLY A 48 7.64 -15.87 -1.99
N LEU A 49 7.51 -15.99 -0.66
CA LEU A 49 7.35 -14.84 0.24
C LEU A 49 8.48 -14.75 1.26
N THR A 50 8.82 -15.84 1.93
CA THR A 50 9.88 -15.87 2.93
C THR A 50 11.27 -16.09 2.36
N ASP A 51 11.36 -16.64 1.15
CA ASP A 51 12.64 -17.12 0.59
C ASP A 51 13.37 -16.04 -0.23
N THR A 52 12.62 -15.05 -0.72
CA THR A 52 13.13 -14.06 -1.65
C THR A 52 13.18 -12.68 -1.02
N THR A 53 14.34 -12.03 -1.09
CA THR A 53 14.50 -10.62 -0.70
C THR A 53 14.53 -9.74 -1.93
N VAL A 54 13.58 -8.82 -2.06
CA VAL A 54 13.57 -7.84 -3.15
C VAL A 54 14.31 -6.58 -2.71
N PRO A 55 15.44 -6.20 -3.35
CA PRO A 55 16.15 -4.99 -3.01
C PRO A 55 15.35 -3.74 -3.41
N ARG A 56 15.59 -2.61 -2.72
CA ARG A 56 14.95 -1.33 -3.07
C ARG A 56 15.61 -0.75 -4.33
N CYS A 57 14.82 -0.56 -5.39
CA CYS A 57 15.34 -0.02 -6.65
C CYS A 57 15.71 1.47 -6.57
N LEU A 58 15.03 2.26 -5.73
CA LEU A 58 15.21 3.71 -5.66
C LEU A 58 15.79 4.14 -4.32
N GLY A 59 16.92 4.83 -4.38
CA GLY A 59 17.55 5.50 -3.24
C GLY A 59 16.94 6.87 -2.94
N PRO A 60 17.21 7.44 -1.76
CA PRO A 60 16.81 8.80 -1.44
C PRO A 60 17.51 9.82 -2.35
N LYS A 61 16.73 10.71 -2.98
CA LYS A 61 17.28 11.76 -3.86
C LYS A 61 17.83 12.99 -3.12
N ARG A 62 17.28 13.31 -1.95
CA ARG A 62 17.64 14.54 -1.21
C ARG A 62 18.85 14.29 -0.31
N ALA A 63 19.81 15.21 -0.32
CA ALA A 63 21.05 15.12 0.48
C ALA A 63 20.78 14.80 1.96
N SER A 64 19.85 15.52 2.60
CA SER A 64 19.49 15.28 4.01
C SER A 64 18.94 13.88 4.30
N ARG A 65 18.35 13.20 3.31
CA ARG A 65 17.89 11.81 3.45
C ARG A 65 18.99 10.79 3.17
N ILE A 66 19.98 11.14 2.36
CA ILE A 66 21.18 10.32 2.12
C ILE A 66 22.03 10.32 3.38
N CYS A 67 22.33 11.49 3.95
CA CYS A 67 23.09 11.61 5.21
C CYS A 67 22.45 10.78 6.33
N LYS A 68 21.13 10.88 6.51
CA LYS A 68 20.39 10.06 7.49
C LYS A 68 20.45 8.56 7.24
N LEU A 69 20.47 8.13 5.98
CA LEU A 69 20.53 6.70 5.66
C LEU A 69 21.89 6.10 6.03
N PHE A 70 22.96 6.87 5.87
CA PHE A 70 24.33 6.44 6.09
C PHE A 70 24.93 6.94 7.42
N ASN A 71 24.15 7.60 8.26
CA ASN A 71 24.59 8.25 9.50
C ASN A 71 25.81 9.18 9.30
N LEU A 72 25.75 9.99 8.23
CA LEU A 72 26.74 11.01 7.87
C LEU A 72 26.30 12.41 8.32
#